data_AF-A0AAU8PHN8-F1
#
_entry.id   AF-A0AAU8PHN8-F1
#
_cell.length_a   1.000
_cell.length_b   1.000
_cell.length_c   1.000
_cell.angle_alpha   90.00
_cell.angle_beta   90.00
_cell.angle_gamma   90.00
#
_symmetry.space_group_name_H-M   'P 1'
#
loop_
_entity.id
_entity.type
_entity.pdbx_description
1 polymer ?
#
loop_
_entity_poly.entity_id
_entity_poly.type
_entity_poly.pdbx_seq_one_letter_code
_entity_poly.pdbx_strand_id
1 'polypeptide(L)'
;MKKKDAFVGTIGYDGQRAVVDRARVLKHSRSSLQELLSAGAFREAAACAVWERSTEALEAVASAYNARSGSRYSAQDIAKVFGIASEPGEKAVVL
;
A
#
# COMPACT_ATOMS: atom_id res chain seq x y z
N MET A 1 3.63 16.98 4.04
CA MET A 1 3.57 15.53 3.77
C MET A 1 2.49 15.29 2.73
N LYS A 2 2.76 14.59 1.62
CA LYS A 2 1.71 14.33 0.62
C LYS A 2 0.72 13.30 1.21
N LYS A 3 -0.57 13.42 0.88
CA LYS A 3 -1.59 12.47 1.37
C LYS A 3 -1.27 11.01 0.98
N LYS A 4 -0.66 10.80 -0.20
CA LYS A 4 -0.16 9.51 -0.68
C LYS A 4 0.83 8.87 0.29
N ASP A 5 1.83 9.64 0.73
CA ASP A 5 2.88 9.16 1.61
C ASP A 5 2.31 8.75 2.97
N ALA A 6 1.39 9.55 3.51
CA ALA A 6 0.68 9.22 4.75
C ALA A 6 -0.17 7.95 4.62
N PHE A 7 -0.79 7.71 3.46
CA PHE A 7 -1.59 6.51 3.21
C PHE A 7 -0.75 5.23 3.18
N VAL A 8 0.43 5.27 2.52
CA VAL A 8 1.34 4.13 2.42
C VAL A 8 1.92 3.72 3.79
N GLY A 9 2.13 4.70 4.68
CA GLY A 9 2.60 4.44 6.04
C GLY A 9 1.51 4.03 7.02
N THR A 10 0.23 4.00 6.64
CA THR A 10 -0.86 3.68 7.56
C THR A 10 -0.74 2.25 8.07
N ILE A 11 -0.55 2.08 9.38
CA ILE A 11 -0.50 0.79 10.07
C ILE A 11 -1.84 0.42 10.71
N GLY A 12 -2.73 1.37 10.93
CA GLY A 12 -4.06 1.13 11.51
C GLY A 12 -4.92 2.38 11.52
N TYR A 13 -6.06 2.33 12.19
CA TYR A 13 -6.96 3.46 12.38
C TYR A 13 -7.38 3.56 13.85
N ASP A 14 -7.28 4.77 14.42
CA ASP A 14 -7.82 5.14 15.72
C ASP A 14 -9.06 6.03 15.51
N GLY A 15 -10.24 5.40 15.52
CA GLY A 15 -11.49 6.06 15.13
C GLY A 15 -11.43 6.57 13.68
N GLN A 16 -11.58 7.88 13.47
CA GLN A 16 -11.49 8.51 12.14
C GLN A 16 -10.07 8.95 11.75
N ARG A 17 -9.04 8.49 12.49
CA ARG A 17 -7.66 8.93 12.33
C ARG A 17 -6.78 7.75 11.91
N ALA A 18 -6.23 7.78 10.70
CA ALA A 18 -5.32 6.74 10.22
C ALA A 18 -3.98 6.83 10.95
N VAL A 19 -3.57 5.80 11.68
CA VAL A 19 -2.28 5.73 12.38
C VAL A 19 -1.17 5.45 11.38
N VAL A 20 -0.21 6.36 11.24
CA VAL A 20 0.88 6.29 10.23
C VAL A 20 2.24 6.08 10.87
N ASP A 21 2.98 5.06 10.43
CA ASP A 21 4.37 4.83 10.80
C ASP A 21 5.31 5.74 9.97
N ARG A 22 5.90 6.74 10.63
CA ARG A 22 6.74 7.73 9.97
C ARG A 22 8.02 7.16 9.37
N ALA A 23 8.61 6.11 9.95
CA ALA A 23 9.82 5.49 9.42
C ALA A 23 9.55 4.77 8.09
N ARG A 24 8.39 4.10 7.99
CA ARG A 24 7.89 3.49 6.75
C ARG A 24 7.65 4.53 5.65
N VAL A 25 7.05 5.66 6.01
CA VAL A 25 6.82 6.78 5.08
C VAL A 25 8.15 7.33 4.55
N LEU A 26 9.11 7.59 5.43
CA LEU A 26 10.40 8.15 5.02
C LEU A 26 11.21 7.17 4.16
N LYS A 27 11.10 5.87 4.44
CA LYS A 27 11.81 4.82 3.69
C LYS A 27 11.26 4.59 2.29
N HIS A 28 9.96 4.83 2.09
CA HIS A 28 9.26 4.41 0.86
C HIS A 28 8.57 5.54 0.08
N SER A 29 8.49 6.77 0.62
CA SER A 29 7.88 7.94 -0.05
C SER A 29 8.53 8.37 -1.36
N ARG A 30 9.78 7.94 -1.62
CA ARG A 30 10.51 8.18 -2.87
C ARG A 30 10.69 6.93 -3.72
N SER A 31 10.31 5.76 -3.21
CA SER A 31 10.49 4.50 -3.90
C SER A 31 9.44 4.35 -5.01
N SER A 32 9.89 3.99 -6.20
CA SER A 32 9.05 3.55 -7.30
C SER A 32 8.36 2.22 -6.98
N LEU A 33 7.27 1.92 -7.70
CA LEU A 33 6.54 0.65 -7.54
C LEU A 33 7.50 -0.56 -7.66
N GLN A 34 8.40 -0.56 -8.64
CA GLN A 34 9.37 -1.64 -8.83
C GLN A 34 10.34 -1.81 -7.67
N GLU A 35 10.79 -0.72 -7.04
CA GLU A 35 11.65 -0.78 -5.86
C GLU A 35 10.90 -1.36 -4.67
N LEU A 36 9.63 -1.01 -4.49
CA LEU A 36 8.78 -1.60 -3.44
C LEU A 36 8.56 -3.10 -3.65
N LEU A 37 8.30 -3.51 -4.89
CA LEU A 37 8.14 -4.93 -5.24
C LEU A 37 9.44 -5.72 -5.03
N SER A 38 10.58 -5.16 -5.44
CA SER A 38 11.90 -5.78 -5.28
C SER A 38 12.28 -5.90 -3.79
N ALA A 39 11.92 -4.90 -2.98
CA ALA A 39 12.12 -4.92 -1.53
C ALA A 39 11.16 -5.86 -0.79
N GLY A 40 10.14 -6.42 -1.46
CA GLY A 40 9.09 -7.22 -0.83
C GLY A 40 8.08 -6.41 -0.02
N ALA A 41 8.05 -5.09 -0.20
CA ALA A 41 7.11 -4.17 0.43
C ALA A 41 5.76 -4.17 -0.32
N PHE A 42 5.14 -5.35 -0.43
CA PHE A 42 3.94 -5.56 -1.25
C PHE A 42 2.71 -4.78 -0.74
N ARG A 43 2.58 -4.61 0.58
CA ARG A 43 1.51 -3.80 1.18
C ARG A 43 1.64 -2.32 0.77
N GLU A 44 2.84 -1.77 0.86
CA GLU A 44 3.13 -0.38 0.46
C GLU A 44 2.88 -0.18 -1.04
N ALA A 45 3.31 -1.14 -1.86
CA ALA A 45 3.08 -1.13 -3.30
C ALA A 45 1.58 -1.21 -3.64
N ALA A 46 0.82 -2.08 -2.97
CA ALA A 46 -0.64 -2.17 -3.10
C ALA A 46 -1.31 -0.86 -2.66
N ALA A 47 -0.87 -0.25 -1.56
CA ALA A 47 -1.45 0.99 -1.04
C ALA A 47 -1.21 2.16 -2.01
N CYS A 48 -0.01 2.22 -2.60
CA CYS A 48 0.31 3.15 -3.67
C CYS A 48 -0.61 2.96 -4.88
N ALA A 49 -0.79 1.71 -5.32
CA ALA A 49 -1.62 1.37 -6.47
C ALA A 49 -3.11 1.71 -6.25
N VAL A 50 -3.65 1.45 -5.05
CA VAL A 50 -5.02 1.85 -4.66
C VAL A 50 -5.15 3.37 -4.64
N TRP A 51 -4.18 4.08 -4.05
CA TRP A 51 -4.19 5.55 -4.00
C TRP A 51 -4.21 6.18 -5.40
N GLU A 52 -3.40 5.64 -6.31
CA GLU A 52 -3.30 6.10 -7.70
C GLU A 52 -4.42 5.56 -8.60
N ARG A 53 -5.32 4.72 -8.06
CA ARG A 53 -6.39 4.04 -8.81
C ARG A 53 -5.87 3.32 -10.06
N SER A 54 -4.65 2.79 -9.99
CA SER A 54 -3.99 2.13 -11.11
C SER A 54 -4.18 0.62 -11.02
N THR A 55 -5.02 0.09 -11.91
CA THR A 55 -5.23 -1.36 -12.06
C THR A 55 -3.95 -2.06 -12.49
N GLU A 56 -3.17 -1.46 -13.38
CA GLU A 56 -1.88 -1.98 -13.85
C GLU A 56 -0.89 -2.16 -12.69
N ALA A 57 -0.83 -1.18 -11.78
CA ALA A 57 0.01 -1.27 -10.59
C ALA A 57 -0.46 -2.38 -9.63
N LEU A 58 -1.78 -2.56 -9.47
CA LEU A 58 -2.35 -3.65 -8.66
C LEU A 58 -2.05 -5.02 -9.26
N GLU A 59 -2.11 -5.16 -10.59
CA GLU A 59 -1.72 -6.38 -11.29
C GLU A 59 -0.24 -6.71 -11.09
N ALA A 60 0.63 -5.71 -11.19
CA ALA A 60 2.07 -5.88 -10.94
C ALA A 60 2.33 -6.37 -9.50
N VAL A 61 1.60 -5.82 -8.51
CA VAL A 61 1.70 -6.24 -7.11
C VAL A 61 1.18 -7.66 -6.92
N ALA A 62 0.02 -7.99 -7.49
CA ALA A 62 -0.56 -9.33 -7.41
C ALA A 62 0.38 -10.38 -8.05
N SER A 63 0.92 -10.09 -9.23
CA SER A 63 1.84 -10.97 -9.93
C SER A 63 3.13 -11.21 -9.12
N ALA A 64 3.75 -10.14 -8.61
CA ALA A 64 4.96 -10.26 -7.81
C ALA A 64 4.74 -11.01 -6.49
N TYR A 65 3.61 -10.75 -5.83
CA TYR A 65 3.24 -11.44 -4.59
C TYR A 65 2.93 -12.93 -4.83
N ASN A 66 2.18 -13.23 -5.89
CA ASN A 66 1.86 -14.60 -6.30
C ASN A 66 3.11 -15.40 -6.64
N ALA A 67 4.04 -14.81 -7.40
CA ALA A 67 5.31 -15.44 -7.75
C ALA A 67 6.16 -15.79 -6.51
N ARG A 68 6.12 -14.94 -5.47
CA ARG A 68 6.92 -15.14 -4.25
C ARG A 68 6.25 -16.03 -3.21
N SER A 69 4.93 -16.00 -3.11
CA SER A 69 4.17 -16.75 -2.09
C SER A 69 3.61 -18.08 -2.61
N GLY A 70 3.62 -18.31 -3.93
CA GLY A 70 2.92 -19.45 -4.55
C GLY A 70 1.39 -19.28 -4.60
N SER A 71 0.88 -18.09 -4.28
CA SER A 71 -0.56 -17.80 -4.26
C SER A 71 -1.10 -17.43 -5.65
N ARG A 72 -2.42 -17.27 -5.76
CA ARG A 72 -3.11 -16.85 -7.00
C ARG A 72 -4.17 -15.78 -6.72
N TYR A 73 -3.74 -14.63 -6.24
CA TYR A 73 -4.60 -13.48 -6.02
C TYR A 73 -4.78 -12.66 -7.30
N SER A 74 -5.99 -12.11 -7.49
CA SER A 74 -6.28 -11.15 -8.55
C SER A 74 -5.88 -9.73 -8.13
N ALA A 75 -5.79 -8.79 -9.08
CA ALA A 75 -5.56 -7.37 -8.79
C ALA A 75 -6.64 -6.76 -7.89
N GLN A 76 -7.88 -7.28 -7.93
CA GLN A 76 -8.97 -6.81 -7.07
C GLN A 76 -8.89 -7.36 -5.64
N ASP A 77 -8.23 -8.51 -5.46
CA ASP A 77 -8.15 -9.17 -4.15
C ASP A 77 -6.85 -8.83 -3.42
N ILE A 78 -5.78 -8.49 -4.14
CA ILE A 78 -4.47 -8.24 -3.52
C ILE A 78 -4.51 -7.08 -2.51
N ALA A 79 -5.31 -6.05 -2.76
CA ALA A 79 -5.51 -4.96 -1.81
C ALA A 79 -6.19 -5.44 -0.52
N LYS A 80 -7.17 -6.35 -0.63
CA LYS A 80 -7.90 -6.94 0.50
C LYS A 80 -6.99 -7.83 1.33
N VAL A 81 -6.10 -8.60 0.70
CA VAL A 81 -5.08 -9.43 1.37
C VAL A 81 -4.23 -8.58 2.31
N PHE A 82 -3.94 -7.34 1.93
CA PHE A 82 -3.15 -6.40 2.73
C PHE A 82 -3.98 -5.47 3.62
N GLY A 83 -5.30 -5.68 3.72
CA GLY A 83 -6.21 -4.87 4.53
C GLY A 83 -6.31 -3.41 4.07
N ILE A 84 -6.12 -3.14 2.78
CA ILE A 84 -6.17 -1.79 2.22
C ILE A 84 -7.60 -1.55 1.75
N ALA A 85 -8.30 -0.64 2.43
CA ALA A 85 -9.63 -0.21 2.02
C ALA A 85 -9.54 0.67 0.75
N SER A 86 -10.39 0.37 -0.23
CA SER A 86 -10.50 1.15 -1.48
C SER A 86 -11.10 2.55 -1.28
N GLU A 87 -11.67 2.82 -0.11
CA GLU A 87 -12.20 4.14 0.24
C GLU A 87 -11.19 4.91 1.11
N PRO A 88 -10.74 6.11 0.69
CA PRO A 88 -9.84 6.92 1.50
C PRO A 88 -10.59 7.42 2.74
N GLY A 89 -10.24 6.89 3.91
CA GLY A 89 -10.65 7.47 5.19
C GLY A 89 -10.17 8.92 5.30
N GLU A 90 -11.02 9.81 5.81
CA GLU A 90 -10.93 11.26 5.66
C GLU A 90 -9.66 11.89 6.28
N LYS A 91 -9.03 11.27 7.30
CA LYS A 91 -7.89 11.86 8.04
C LYS A 91 -6.86 10.83 8.52
N ALA A 92 -5.58 11.21 8.50
CA ALA A 92 -4.44 10.44 9.00
C ALA A 92 -3.71 11.19 10.14
N VAL A 93 -3.36 10.47 11.21
CA VAL A 93 -2.55 10.86 12.38
C VAL A 93 -1.26 10.03 12.41
N VAL A 94 -0.12 10.70 12.59
CA VAL A 94 1.21 10.09 12.52
C VAL A 94 1.67 9.70 13.92
N LEU A 95 2.17 8.48 14.09
CA LEU A 95 2.90 8.02 15.28
C LEU A 95 4.41 8.09 15.06
#